data_AF-A0AAD1Z9X1-F1
#
_entry.id   AF-A0AAD1Z9X1-F1
#
_cell.length_a   1.000
_cell.length_b   1.000
_cell.length_c   1.000
_cell.angle_alpha   90.00
_cell.angle_beta   90.00
_cell.angle_gamma   90.00
#
_symmetry.space_group_name_H-M   'P 1'
#
loop_
_entity.id
_entity.type
_entity.pdbx_description
1 polymer ?
#
loop_
_entity_poly.entity_id
_entity_poly.type
_entity_poly.pdbx_seq_one_letter_code
_entity_poly.pdbx_strand_id
1 'polypeptide(L)'
;MDWRDSHLNNNKELKERNSKIPTFLYAMPFSSKRIFLEETSLVARPGVPMDDIKERMVARLSHLGIKVKSIEEDEHCVIPMGGPLPVLPQRVVGIGGTAGMVHPSTGYMVARTLAAAPIVANGIVKYLGTERILLGSELSSEVWKDLWPIERRRQREFFCFGMDILLKLDLQATRRFFNAFFDLEPRYWHGFLSSRLFLPDLILFGLSLFAHANNTSRIEIMAKGTVPLVKMINNLVQDKD
;
A
#
# COMPACT_ATOMS: atom_id res chain seq x y z
N MET A 1 -12.91 -3.55 -4.56
CA MET A 1 -13.08 -2.68 -3.37
C MET A 1 -14.44 -2.00 -3.48
N ASP A 2 -15.30 -2.12 -2.47
CA ASP A 2 -16.64 -1.51 -2.49
C ASP A 2 -16.63 -0.09 -1.91
N TRP A 3 -16.48 0.90 -2.79
CA TRP A 3 -16.51 2.32 -2.46
C TRP A 3 -17.93 2.91 -2.47
N ARG A 4 -19.01 2.12 -2.57
CA ARG A 4 -20.38 2.65 -2.55
C ARG A 4 -20.73 3.18 -1.16
N ASP A 5 -21.47 4.28 -1.10
CA ASP A 5 -21.81 5.01 0.14
C ASP A 5 -23.33 5.11 0.38
N SER A 6 -24.14 4.36 -0.38
CA SER A 6 -25.61 4.34 -0.23
C SER A 6 -26.07 3.94 1.17
N HIS A 7 -25.29 3.11 1.85
CA HIS A 7 -25.52 2.69 3.22
C HIS A 7 -25.45 3.86 4.23
N LEU A 8 -24.91 5.01 3.83
CA LEU A 8 -24.80 6.23 4.66
C LEU A 8 -25.88 7.28 4.36
N ASN A 9 -26.81 7.03 3.44
CA ASN A 9 -27.81 8.02 3.03
C ASN A 9 -28.68 8.56 4.19
N ASN A 10 -28.89 7.76 5.23
CA ASN A 10 -29.69 8.13 6.40
C ASN A 10 -28.87 8.80 7.51
N ASN A 11 -27.55 8.93 7.36
CA ASN A 11 -26.67 9.59 8.32
C ASN A 11 -25.77 10.59 7.58
N LYS A 12 -26.21 11.85 7.55
CA LYS A 12 -25.52 12.94 6.82
C LYS A 12 -24.10 13.17 7.31
N GLU A 13 -23.87 13.06 8.62
CA GLU A 13 -22.55 13.28 9.23
C GLU A 13 -21.57 12.17 8.82
N LEU A 14 -21.96 10.90 8.94
CA LEU A 14 -21.14 9.78 8.47
C LEU A 14 -20.84 9.89 6.97
N LYS A 15 -21.85 10.29 6.19
CA LYS A 15 -21.70 10.47 4.75
C LYS A 15 -20.70 11.57 4.40
N GLU A 16 -20.70 12.68 5.14
CA GLU A 16 -19.73 13.75 4.96
C GLU A 16 -18.31 13.34 5.37
N ARG A 17 -18.16 12.59 6.47
CA ARG A 17 -16.85 12.03 6.85
C ARG A 17 -16.32 11.06 5.80
N ASN A 18 -17.18 10.18 5.28
CA ASN A 18 -16.82 9.20 4.24
C ASN A 18 -16.55 9.85 2.88
N SER A 19 -17.18 10.98 2.55
CA SER A 19 -16.89 11.66 1.28
C SER A 19 -15.47 12.24 1.26
N LYS A 20 -14.94 12.67 2.41
CA LYS A 20 -13.58 13.22 2.57
C LYS A 20 -12.52 12.13 2.62
N ILE A 21 -12.71 11.12 3.46
CA ILE A 21 -11.79 9.97 3.61
C ILE A 21 -12.62 8.69 3.52
N PRO A 22 -12.70 8.07 2.33
CA PRO A 22 -13.59 6.94 2.11
C PRO A 22 -13.05 5.65 2.73
N THR A 23 -13.97 4.77 3.12
CA THR A 23 -13.67 3.40 3.53
C THR A 23 -14.30 2.39 2.58
N PHE A 24 -13.82 1.16 2.65
CA PHE A 24 -14.35 0.02 1.91
C PHE A 24 -14.27 -1.23 2.78
N LEU A 25 -15.00 -2.27 2.36
CA LEU A 25 -15.11 -3.53 3.10
C LEU A 25 -14.39 -4.67 2.38
N TYR A 26 -13.54 -5.40 3.10
CA TYR A 26 -13.14 -6.76 2.73
C TYR A 26 -14.15 -7.77 3.27
N ALA A 27 -14.49 -8.76 2.44
CA ALA A 27 -15.41 -9.83 2.79
C ALA A 27 -14.83 -11.17 2.34
N MET A 28 -14.53 -12.06 3.30
CA MET A 28 -13.95 -13.38 3.04
C MET A 28 -14.83 -14.46 3.67
N PRO A 29 -15.73 -15.08 2.89
CA PRO A 29 -16.60 -16.15 3.40
C PRO A 29 -15.79 -17.42 3.65
N PHE A 30 -15.93 -18.00 4.85
CA PHE A 30 -15.39 -19.32 5.18
C PHE A 30 -16.43 -20.43 4.98
N SER A 31 -17.71 -20.11 5.13
CA SER A 31 -18.84 -21.00 4.86
C SER A 31 -20.11 -20.18 4.62
N SER A 32 -21.26 -20.85 4.44
CA SER A 32 -22.57 -20.18 4.32
C SER A 32 -23.00 -19.41 5.57
N LYS A 33 -22.35 -19.63 6.72
CA LYS A 33 -22.71 -19.00 8.00
C LYS A 33 -21.54 -18.31 8.71
N ARG A 34 -20.33 -18.37 8.14
CA ARG A 34 -19.11 -17.80 8.75
C ARG A 34 -18.39 -16.96 7.71
N ILE A 35 -18.14 -15.69 8.05
CA ILE A 35 -17.54 -14.70 7.15
C ILE A 35 -16.64 -13.77 7.95
N PHE A 36 -15.47 -13.47 7.41
CA PHE A 36 -14.63 -12.38 7.88
C PHE A 36 -15.03 -11.08 7.16
N LEU A 37 -15.20 -10.01 7.93
CA LEU A 37 -15.61 -8.70 7.46
C LEU A 37 -14.67 -7.67 8.07
N GLU A 38 -14.02 -6.86 7.23
CA GLU A 38 -13.11 -5.79 7.68
C GLU A 38 -13.44 -4.51 6.91
N GLU A 39 -14.00 -3.52 7.61
CA GLU A 39 -14.11 -2.17 7.07
C GLU A 39 -12.78 -1.45 7.30
N THR A 40 -12.24 -0.82 6.27
CA THR A 40 -10.92 -0.20 6.34
C THR A 40 -10.80 1.00 5.42
N SER A 41 -9.82 1.86 5.68
CA SER A 41 -9.42 2.95 4.78
C SER A 41 -8.20 2.51 3.97
N LEU A 42 -8.11 2.90 2.70
CA LEU A 42 -6.97 2.53 1.86
C LEU A 42 -5.65 3.15 2.35
N VAL A 43 -5.67 4.48 2.53
CA VAL A 43 -4.55 5.24 3.07
C VAL A 43 -5.10 6.53 3.68
N ALA A 44 -4.61 6.90 4.86
CA ALA A 44 -5.02 8.12 5.54
C ALA A 44 -3.86 8.69 6.39
N ARG A 45 -3.81 10.01 6.52
CA ARG A 45 -2.87 10.71 7.40
C ARG A 45 -3.56 11.97 7.99
N PRO A 46 -3.90 11.98 9.30
CA PRO A 46 -3.82 10.87 10.25
C PRO A 46 -4.72 9.69 9.88
N GLY A 47 -4.51 8.52 10.49
CA GLY A 47 -5.37 7.35 10.30
C GLY A 47 -6.83 7.63 10.69
N VAL A 48 -7.77 6.95 10.05
CA VAL A 48 -9.21 7.09 10.38
C VAL A 48 -9.45 6.52 11.79
N PRO A 49 -10.16 7.24 12.67
CA PRO A 49 -10.49 6.74 14.01
C PRO A 49 -11.26 5.42 13.96
N MET A 50 -10.94 4.49 14.85
CA MET A 50 -11.56 3.15 14.84
C MET A 50 -13.07 3.19 15.08
N ASP A 51 -13.56 4.15 15.89
CA ASP A 51 -14.99 4.35 16.10
C ASP A 51 -15.70 4.78 14.81
N ASP A 52 -15.08 5.61 13.97
CA ASP A 52 -15.62 6.01 12.67
C ASP A 52 -15.67 4.80 11.70
N ILE A 53 -14.63 3.98 11.67
CA ILE A 53 -14.62 2.72 10.90
C ILE A 53 -15.76 1.80 11.36
N LYS A 54 -15.92 1.62 12.67
CA LYS A 54 -16.95 0.76 13.26
C LYS A 54 -18.37 1.26 12.96
N GLU A 55 -18.62 2.57 13.08
CA GLU A 55 -19.91 3.17 12.74
C GLU A 55 -20.29 2.93 11.28
N ARG A 56 -19.33 3.10 10.36
CA ARG A 56 -19.53 2.84 8.92
C ARG A 56 -19.78 1.36 8.65
N MET A 57 -19.03 0.46 9.28
CA MET A 57 -19.23 -0.98 9.19
C MET A 57 -20.65 -1.36 9.63
N VAL A 58 -21.10 -0.90 10.81
CA VAL A 58 -22.45 -1.17 11.32
C VAL A 58 -23.53 -0.66 10.36
N ALA A 59 -23.38 0.56 9.83
CA ALA A 59 -24.30 1.09 8.84
C ALA A 59 -24.34 0.23 7.57
N ARG A 60 -23.18 -0.22 7.09
CA ARG A 60 -23.06 -1.10 5.91
C ARG A 60 -23.71 -2.46 6.14
N LEU A 61 -23.44 -3.12 7.27
CA LEU A 61 -24.02 -4.44 7.58
C LEU A 61 -25.55 -4.35 7.71
N SER A 62 -26.05 -3.30 8.37
CA SER A 62 -27.49 -3.05 8.48
C SER A 62 -28.13 -2.84 7.10
N HIS A 63 -27.50 -2.04 6.23
CA HIS A 63 -27.96 -1.80 4.87
C HIS A 63 -27.98 -3.09 4.01
N LEU A 64 -27.03 -3.99 4.23
CA LEU A 64 -26.96 -5.30 3.55
C LEU A 64 -27.88 -6.36 4.17
N GLY A 65 -28.60 -6.05 5.25
CA GLY A 65 -29.44 -7.01 5.97
C GLY A 65 -28.67 -8.11 6.70
N ILE A 66 -27.36 -7.89 6.94
CA ILE A 66 -26.50 -8.86 7.64
C ILE A 66 -26.79 -8.79 9.14
N LYS A 67 -27.33 -9.87 9.70
CA LYS A 67 -27.57 -10.02 11.14
C LYS A 67 -26.46 -10.85 11.77
N VAL A 68 -25.54 -10.18 12.46
CA VAL A 68 -24.47 -10.83 13.21
C VAL A 68 -25.08 -11.59 14.39
N LYS A 69 -24.84 -12.90 14.45
CA LYS A 69 -25.34 -13.77 15.54
C LYS A 69 -24.35 -13.92 16.68
N SER A 70 -23.07 -13.99 16.34
CA SER A 70 -21.94 -14.12 17.25
C SER A 70 -20.70 -13.54 16.57
N ILE A 71 -19.80 -12.98 17.35
CA ILE A 71 -18.47 -12.56 16.93
C ILE A 71 -17.50 -13.57 17.50
N GLU A 72 -16.73 -14.24 16.64
CA GLU A 72 -15.72 -15.21 17.07
C GLU A 72 -14.40 -14.50 17.44
N GLU A 73 -14.01 -13.52 16.62
CA GLU A 73 -12.79 -12.73 16.79
C GLU A 73 -13.08 -11.27 16.39
N ASP A 74 -12.44 -10.34 17.11
CA ASP A 74 -12.47 -8.90 16.83
C ASP A 74 -11.01 -8.39 16.85
N GLU A 75 -10.59 -7.73 15.78
CA GLU A 75 -9.21 -7.28 15.60
C GLU A 75 -9.16 -5.82 15.18
N HIS A 76 -8.28 -5.06 15.84
CA HIS A 76 -7.95 -3.70 15.44
C HIS A 76 -6.56 -3.69 14.80
N CYS A 77 -6.49 -3.35 13.52
CA CYS A 77 -5.25 -3.34 12.76
C CYS A 77 -4.86 -1.92 12.33
N VAL A 78 -3.57 -1.60 12.46
CA VAL A 78 -2.97 -0.40 11.88
C VAL A 78 -1.77 -0.82 11.06
N ILE A 79 -1.79 -0.50 9.76
CA ILE A 79 -0.70 -0.83 8.84
C ILE A 79 0.13 0.42 8.57
N PRO A 80 1.42 0.45 8.94
CA PRO A 80 2.33 1.54 8.59
C PRO A 80 2.61 1.54 7.07
N MET A 81 1.81 2.30 6.32
CA MET A 81 1.88 2.37 4.85
C MET A 81 3.25 2.92 4.40
N GLY A 82 4.13 2.02 3.95
CA GLY A 82 5.45 2.35 3.43
C GLY A 82 6.53 2.56 4.49
N GLY A 83 6.22 3.12 5.67
CA GLY A 83 7.18 3.37 6.77
C GLY A 83 8.44 4.16 6.35
N PRO A 84 9.39 4.45 7.25
CA PRO A 84 10.74 4.79 6.84
C PRO A 84 11.49 3.53 6.38
N LEU A 85 12.45 3.67 5.47
CA LEU A 85 13.46 2.63 5.30
C LEU A 85 14.32 2.55 6.59
N PRO A 86 14.86 1.36 6.92
CA PRO A 86 15.79 1.23 8.03
C PRO A 86 16.96 2.20 7.86
N VAL A 87 17.39 2.84 8.96
CA VAL A 87 18.61 3.65 8.97
C VAL A 87 19.80 2.71 8.82
N LEU A 88 20.63 2.94 7.80
CA LEU A 88 21.82 2.15 7.50
C LEU A 88 23.08 3.01 7.67
N PRO A 89 24.21 2.43 8.12
CA PRO A 89 24.39 1.02 8.50
C PRO A 89 23.80 0.71 9.90
N GLN A 90 23.35 -0.53 10.09
CA GLN A 90 22.96 -1.03 11.42
C GLN A 90 23.31 -2.52 11.58
N ARG A 91 23.57 -2.95 12.81
CA ARG A 91 23.99 -4.34 13.13
C ARG A 91 22.86 -5.37 12.95
N VAL A 92 21.61 -4.97 13.17
CA VAL A 92 20.47 -5.89 13.13
C VAL A 92 19.90 -5.91 11.72
N VAL A 93 19.70 -7.11 11.16
CA VAL A 93 18.97 -7.29 9.90
C VAL A 93 17.50 -7.51 10.22
N GLY A 94 16.64 -6.70 9.64
CA GLY A 94 15.18 -6.87 9.69
C GLY A 94 14.66 -7.58 8.45
N ILE A 95 13.44 -8.09 8.53
CA ILE A 95 12.71 -8.65 7.39
C ILE A 95 11.23 -8.29 7.50
N GLY A 96 10.57 -8.11 6.36
CA GLY A 96 9.17 -7.70 6.32
C GLY A 96 8.98 -6.28 6.83
N GLY A 97 8.15 -6.11 7.87
CA GLY A 97 7.65 -4.80 8.29
C GLY A 97 8.77 -3.98 8.91
N THR A 98 9.63 -4.63 9.69
CA THR A 98 10.83 -4.02 10.28
C THR A 98 11.90 -3.65 9.25
N ALA A 99 11.80 -4.18 8.03
CA ALA A 99 12.65 -3.84 6.90
C ALA A 99 12.02 -2.80 5.95
N GLY A 100 10.86 -2.20 6.28
CA GLY A 100 10.21 -1.21 5.42
C GLY A 100 9.60 -1.80 4.14
N MET A 101 9.23 -3.09 4.16
CA MET A 101 8.76 -3.80 2.98
C MET A 101 7.26 -3.63 2.69
N VAL A 102 6.50 -3.05 3.61
CA VAL A 102 5.06 -2.76 3.42
C VAL A 102 4.88 -1.89 2.18
N HIS A 103 4.02 -2.31 1.26
CA HIS A 103 3.77 -1.55 0.03
C HIS A 103 3.10 -0.20 0.36
N PRO A 104 3.73 0.96 0.04
CA PRO A 104 3.21 2.26 0.44
C PRO A 104 1.77 2.56 0.00
N SER A 105 1.35 2.08 -1.18
CA SER A 105 0.00 2.36 -1.71
C SER A 105 -1.08 1.32 -1.37
N THR A 106 -0.73 0.15 -0.83
CA THR A 106 -1.68 -0.98 -0.69
C THR A 106 -1.61 -1.69 0.67
N GLY A 107 -0.54 -1.50 1.43
CA GLY A 107 -0.32 -2.20 2.71
C GLY A 107 0.14 -3.66 2.54
N TYR A 108 0.20 -4.19 1.32
CA TYR A 108 0.61 -5.57 1.09
C TYR A 108 2.09 -5.78 1.41
N MET A 109 2.38 -6.85 2.17
CA MET A 109 3.76 -7.21 2.51
C MET A 109 4.06 -8.71 2.46
N VAL A 110 3.08 -9.59 2.67
CA VAL A 110 3.31 -11.03 2.90
C VAL A 110 4.06 -11.66 1.73
N ALA A 111 3.52 -11.56 0.51
CA ALA A 111 4.14 -12.11 -0.69
C ALA A 111 5.56 -11.54 -0.93
N ARG A 112 5.74 -10.23 -0.71
CA ARG A 112 7.04 -9.56 -0.86
C ARG A 112 8.06 -10.04 0.17
N THR A 113 7.62 -10.25 1.41
CA THR A 113 8.46 -10.76 2.52
C THR A 113 8.93 -12.18 2.22
N LEU A 114 8.01 -13.04 1.77
CA LEU A 114 8.35 -14.41 1.35
C LEU A 114 9.35 -14.41 0.18
N ALA A 115 9.17 -13.53 -0.80
CA ALA A 115 10.10 -13.41 -1.93
C ALA A 115 11.50 -12.89 -1.52
N ALA A 116 11.61 -12.13 -0.42
CA ALA A 116 12.88 -11.63 0.08
C ALA A 116 13.59 -12.58 1.05
N ALA A 117 12.88 -13.53 1.65
CA ALA A 117 13.49 -14.46 2.61
C ALA A 117 14.71 -15.22 2.03
N PRO A 118 14.67 -15.74 0.78
CA PRO A 118 15.85 -16.34 0.16
C PRO A 118 17.01 -15.36 -0.06
N ILE A 119 16.73 -14.09 -0.34
CA ILE A 119 17.75 -13.06 -0.55
C ILE A 119 18.53 -12.84 0.76
N VAL A 120 17.82 -12.68 1.87
CA VAL A 120 18.42 -12.51 3.20
C VAL A 120 19.22 -13.75 3.59
N ALA A 121 18.63 -14.94 3.45
CA ALA A 121 19.29 -16.19 3.82
C ALA A 121 20.57 -16.42 3.00
N ASN A 122 20.51 -16.25 1.68
CA ASN A 122 21.66 -16.43 0.79
C ASN A 122 22.74 -15.37 1.06
N GLY A 123 22.38 -14.12 1.33
CA GLY A 123 23.32 -13.07 1.71
C GLY A 123 24.09 -13.44 2.98
N ILE A 124 23.40 -13.90 4.02
CA ILE A 124 24.03 -14.35 5.27
C ILE A 124 25.00 -15.51 5.01
N VAL A 125 24.57 -16.55 4.29
CA VAL A 125 25.43 -17.71 3.97
C VAL A 125 26.66 -17.29 3.16
N LYS A 126 26.46 -16.43 2.16
CA LYS A 126 27.53 -15.93 1.29
C LYS A 126 28.59 -15.18 2.10
N TYR A 127 28.21 -14.20 2.91
CA TYR A 127 29.19 -13.34 3.61
C TYR A 127 29.84 -14.00 4.84
N LEU A 128 29.25 -15.08 5.37
CA LEU A 128 29.89 -15.95 6.36
C LEU A 128 30.84 -16.97 5.73
N GLY A 129 30.56 -17.40 4.49
CA GLY A 129 31.29 -18.48 3.80
C GLY A 129 32.43 -18.01 2.89
N THR A 130 32.66 -16.70 2.72
CA THR A 130 33.75 -16.15 1.90
C THR A 130 35.12 -16.24 2.58
N GLU A 131 36.20 -16.31 1.78
CA GLU A 131 37.60 -16.28 2.28
C GLU A 131 37.87 -15.09 3.22
N ARG A 132 37.21 -13.96 2.96
CA ARG A 132 37.06 -12.85 3.89
C ARG A 132 35.71 -12.94 4.59
N ILE A 133 35.68 -13.54 5.77
CA ILE A 133 34.48 -13.61 6.61
C ILE A 133 34.14 -12.18 7.05
N LEU A 134 32.96 -11.69 6.66
CA LEU A 134 32.43 -10.45 7.22
C LEU A 134 31.72 -10.77 8.53
N LEU A 135 31.93 -9.94 9.56
CA LEU A 135 31.33 -10.13 10.87
C LEU A 135 30.62 -8.86 11.35
N GLY A 136 29.66 -9.06 12.25
CA GLY A 136 28.94 -7.96 12.90
C GLY A 136 28.32 -6.99 11.89
N SER A 137 28.69 -5.71 12.02
CA SER A 137 28.10 -4.62 11.23
C SER A 137 28.44 -4.67 9.74
N GLU A 138 29.57 -5.26 9.34
CA GLU A 138 29.95 -5.39 7.93
C GLU A 138 29.03 -6.39 7.22
N LEU A 139 28.80 -7.55 7.83
CA LEU A 139 27.88 -8.56 7.31
C LEU A 139 26.46 -8.01 7.20
N SER A 140 25.96 -7.36 8.25
CA SER A 140 24.60 -6.81 8.23
C SER A 140 24.45 -5.73 7.16
N SER A 141 25.47 -4.89 6.95
CA SER A 141 25.48 -3.89 5.89
C SER A 141 25.34 -4.52 4.51
N GLU A 142 26.07 -5.60 4.23
CA GLU A 142 25.98 -6.28 2.93
C GLU A 142 24.63 -6.98 2.73
N VAL A 143 24.08 -7.61 3.77
CA VAL A 143 22.74 -8.22 3.70
C VAL A 143 21.66 -7.15 3.48
N TRP A 144 21.79 -5.97 4.10
CA TRP A 144 20.89 -4.84 3.85
C TRP A 144 20.98 -4.33 2.41
N LYS A 145 22.18 -4.28 1.81
CA LYS A 145 22.36 -3.91 0.40
C LYS A 145 21.71 -4.92 -0.54
N ASP A 146 21.84 -6.22 -0.26
CA ASP A 146 21.19 -7.28 -1.04
C ASP A 146 19.65 -7.19 -0.93
N LEU A 147 19.12 -6.81 0.23
CA LEU A 147 17.68 -6.67 0.47
C LEU A 147 17.09 -5.40 -0.16
N TRP A 148 17.83 -4.29 -0.11
CA TRP A 148 17.44 -2.98 -0.65
C TRP A 148 18.43 -2.47 -1.69
N PRO A 149 18.58 -3.18 -2.83
CA PRO A 149 19.38 -2.68 -3.94
C PRO A 149 18.71 -1.43 -4.52
N ILE A 150 19.49 -0.63 -5.24
CA ILE A 150 19.06 0.67 -5.76
C ILE A 150 17.76 0.58 -6.57
N GLU A 151 17.55 -0.49 -7.36
CA GLU A 151 16.34 -0.69 -8.15
C GLU A 151 15.10 -0.85 -7.27
N ARG A 152 15.24 -1.51 -6.11
CA ARG A 152 14.15 -1.69 -5.13
C ARG A 152 13.86 -0.42 -4.37
N ARG A 153 14.87 0.38 -4.05
CA ARG A 153 14.69 1.70 -3.43
C ARG A 153 13.99 2.66 -4.38
N ARG A 154 14.43 2.73 -5.63
CA ARG A 154 13.78 3.53 -6.70
C ARG A 154 12.36 3.06 -7.01
N GLN A 155 12.12 1.75 -7.06
CA GLN A 155 10.77 1.17 -7.17
C GLN A 155 9.87 1.66 -6.02
N ARG A 156 10.40 1.63 -4.79
CA ARG A 156 9.67 2.06 -3.60
C ARG A 156 9.33 3.55 -3.64
N GLU A 157 10.22 4.42 -4.14
CA GLU A 157 9.94 5.85 -4.30
C GLU A 157 8.72 6.10 -5.20
N PHE A 158 8.54 5.30 -6.25
CA PHE A 158 7.34 5.37 -7.08
C PHE A 158 6.07 4.94 -6.33
N PHE A 159 6.13 3.92 -5.49
CA PHE A 159 5.00 3.54 -4.65
C PHE A 159 4.67 4.62 -3.59
N CYS A 160 5.68 5.28 -3.03
CA CYS A 160 5.50 6.42 -2.15
C CYS A 160 4.83 7.60 -2.88
N PHE A 161 5.22 7.86 -4.13
CA PHE A 161 4.53 8.82 -5.00
C PHE A 161 3.05 8.46 -5.20
N GLY A 162 2.74 7.20 -5.53
CA GLY A 162 1.36 6.74 -5.66
C GLY A 162 0.55 6.91 -4.37
N MET A 163 1.15 6.59 -3.22
CA MET A 163 0.56 6.80 -1.90
C MET A 163 0.27 8.29 -1.64
N ASP A 164 1.20 9.18 -1.94
CA ASP A 164 1.06 10.64 -1.74
C ASP A 164 -0.06 11.23 -2.64
N ILE A 165 -0.38 10.62 -3.78
CA ILE A 165 -1.56 10.96 -4.59
C ILE A 165 -2.83 10.44 -3.92
N LEU A 166 -2.87 9.16 -3.55
CA LEU A 166 -4.04 8.51 -2.94
C LEU A 166 -4.50 9.23 -1.67
N LEU A 167 -3.57 9.73 -0.85
CA LEU A 167 -3.84 10.54 0.35
C LEU A 167 -4.65 11.81 0.08
N LYS A 168 -4.71 12.29 -1.17
CA LYS A 168 -5.39 13.53 -1.56
C LYS A 168 -6.71 13.29 -2.28
N LEU A 169 -7.12 12.03 -2.49
CA LEU A 169 -8.35 11.71 -3.22
C LEU A 169 -9.54 11.66 -2.26
N ASP A 170 -10.61 12.37 -2.62
CA ASP A 170 -11.91 12.21 -1.98
C ASP A 170 -12.60 10.94 -2.52
N LEU A 171 -13.82 10.65 -2.05
CA LEU A 171 -14.58 9.49 -2.49
C LEU A 171 -14.80 9.42 -4.01
N GLN A 172 -15.12 10.55 -4.65
CA GLN A 172 -15.42 10.57 -6.09
C GLN A 172 -14.16 10.40 -6.92
N ALA A 173 -13.08 11.07 -6.52
CA ALA A 173 -11.77 10.92 -7.14
C ALA A 173 -11.22 9.50 -6.97
N THR A 174 -11.41 8.90 -5.78
CA THR A 174 -11.03 7.50 -5.50
C THR A 174 -11.76 6.54 -6.43
N ARG A 175 -13.09 6.70 -6.60
CA ARG A 175 -13.87 5.87 -7.53
C ARG A 175 -13.37 5.99 -8.97
N ARG A 176 -13.13 7.22 -9.45
CA ARG A 176 -12.61 7.43 -10.82
C ARG A 176 -11.22 6.85 -11.00
N PHE A 177 -10.33 7.05 -10.03
CA PHE A 177 -8.98 6.52 -10.03
C PHE A 177 -8.98 4.99 -10.15
N PHE A 178 -9.74 4.31 -9.28
CA PHE A 178 -9.79 2.84 -9.31
C PHE A 178 -10.50 2.30 -10.56
N ASN A 179 -11.49 3.02 -11.09
CA ASN A 179 -12.08 2.67 -12.37
C ASN A 179 -11.03 2.67 -13.49
N ALA A 180 -10.22 3.72 -13.60
CA ALA A 180 -9.12 3.78 -14.58
C ALA A 180 -8.02 2.74 -14.29
N PHE A 181 -7.68 2.51 -13.02
CA PHE A 181 -6.63 1.57 -12.62
C PHE A 181 -6.98 0.11 -12.95
N PHE A 182 -8.22 -0.31 -12.72
CA PHE A 182 -8.66 -1.68 -13.02
C PHE A 182 -9.02 -1.91 -14.49
N ASP A 183 -9.17 -0.83 -15.28
CA ASP A 183 -9.35 -0.91 -16.74
C ASP A 183 -8.03 -1.11 -17.49
N LEU A 184 -6.88 -0.96 -16.80
CA LEU A 184 -5.57 -1.22 -17.37
C LEU A 184 -5.37 -2.70 -17.71
N GLU A 185 -4.47 -2.96 -18.65
CA GLU A 185 -4.05 -4.33 -18.99
C GLU A 185 -3.61 -5.09 -17.72
N PRO A 186 -4.02 -6.36 -17.55
CA PRO A 186 -3.78 -7.12 -16.32
C PRO A 186 -2.33 -7.11 -15.82
N ARG A 187 -1.34 -7.13 -16.72
CA ARG A 187 0.08 -7.09 -16.34
C ARG A 187 0.44 -5.87 -15.48
N TYR A 188 -0.19 -4.73 -15.71
CA TYR A 188 0.13 -3.48 -15.03
C TYR A 188 -0.35 -3.49 -13.58
N TRP A 189 -1.65 -3.69 -13.37
CA TRP A 189 -2.17 -3.68 -12.02
C TRP A 189 -1.73 -4.92 -11.23
N HIS A 190 -1.62 -6.10 -11.84
CA HIS A 190 -1.01 -7.27 -11.19
C HIS A 190 0.43 -6.98 -10.76
N GLY A 191 1.23 -6.42 -11.66
CA GLY A 191 2.63 -6.12 -11.39
C GLY A 191 2.82 -5.06 -10.31
N PHE A 192 2.00 -4.00 -10.33
CA PHE A 192 2.02 -2.95 -9.33
C PHE A 192 1.67 -3.51 -7.94
N LEU A 193 0.53 -4.20 -7.81
CA LEU A 193 0.07 -4.76 -6.53
C LEU A 193 1.02 -5.83 -5.94
N SER A 194 1.82 -6.48 -6.78
CA SER A 194 2.78 -7.53 -6.37
C SER A 194 4.23 -7.05 -6.30
N SER A 195 4.50 -5.74 -6.45
CA SER A 195 5.86 -5.17 -6.47
C SER A 195 6.79 -5.82 -7.51
N ARG A 196 6.25 -6.20 -8.67
CA ARG A 196 7.00 -6.78 -9.79
C ARG A 196 7.37 -5.78 -10.90
N LEU A 197 6.75 -4.61 -10.95
CA LEU A 197 7.13 -3.55 -11.91
C LEU A 197 8.30 -2.73 -11.38
N PHE A 198 9.34 -2.53 -12.20
CA PHE A 198 10.46 -1.65 -11.88
C PHE A 198 10.31 -0.29 -12.58
N LEU A 199 11.24 0.64 -12.35
CA LEU A 199 11.08 2.04 -12.71
C LEU A 199 10.62 2.29 -14.18
N PRO A 200 11.18 1.63 -15.22
CA PRO A 200 10.69 1.80 -16.59
C PRO A 200 9.22 1.37 -16.74
N ASP A 201 8.87 0.19 -16.23
CA ASP A 201 7.50 -0.33 -16.29
C ASP A 201 6.52 0.50 -15.44
N LEU A 202 7.00 1.07 -14.34
CA LEU A 202 6.23 1.96 -13.46
C LEU A 202 5.93 3.30 -14.13
N ILE A 203 6.88 3.83 -14.91
CA ILE A 203 6.65 5.02 -15.73
C ILE A 203 5.60 4.71 -16.81
N LEU A 204 5.74 3.58 -17.51
CA LEU A 204 4.75 3.14 -18.50
C LEU A 204 3.37 2.90 -17.88
N PHE A 205 3.33 2.30 -16.70
CA PHE A 205 2.11 2.15 -15.90
C PHE A 205 1.48 3.51 -15.58
N GLY A 206 2.26 4.48 -15.09
CA GLY A 206 1.78 5.82 -14.77
C GLY A 206 1.22 6.56 -15.99
N LEU A 207 1.92 6.47 -17.13
CA LEU A 207 1.46 7.03 -18.41
C LEU A 207 0.18 6.36 -18.90
N SER A 208 0.10 5.02 -18.78
CA SER A 208 -1.08 4.25 -19.17
C SER A 208 -2.29 4.61 -18.29
N LEU A 209 -2.10 4.70 -16.97
CA LEU A 209 -3.12 5.16 -16.03
C LEU A 209 -3.62 6.56 -16.36
N PHE A 210 -2.69 7.48 -16.66
CA PHE A 210 -3.05 8.84 -17.06
C PHE A 210 -3.82 8.89 -18.39
N ALA A 211 -3.46 8.03 -19.35
CA ALA A 211 -4.14 7.92 -20.63
C ALA A 211 -5.57 7.34 -20.49
N HIS A 212 -5.81 6.40 -19.57
CA HIS A 212 -7.16 5.83 -19.34
C HIS A 212 -8.01 6.69 -18.39
N ALA A 213 -7.40 7.56 -17.61
CA ALA A 213 -8.10 8.49 -16.74
C ALA A 213 -8.96 9.49 -17.55
N ASN A 214 -10.17 9.79 -17.08
CA ASN A 214 -11.00 10.84 -17.67
C ASN A 214 -10.39 12.25 -17.42
N ASN A 215 -10.84 13.27 -18.16
CA ASN A 215 -10.25 14.62 -18.09
C ASN A 215 -10.26 15.21 -16.68
N THR A 216 -11.33 15.00 -15.91
CA THR A 216 -11.40 15.40 -14.50
C THR A 216 -10.29 14.74 -13.68
N SER A 217 -10.13 13.43 -13.82
CA SER A 217 -9.11 12.66 -13.09
C SER A 217 -7.69 13.04 -13.52
N ARG A 218 -7.47 13.35 -14.80
CA ARG A 218 -6.16 13.84 -15.29
C ARG A 218 -5.79 15.16 -14.62
N ILE A 219 -6.70 16.12 -14.59
CA ILE A 219 -6.49 17.41 -13.90
C ILE A 219 -6.21 17.18 -12.41
N GLU A 220 -6.97 16.29 -11.76
CA GLU A 220 -6.74 15.95 -10.36
C GLU A 220 -5.38 15.29 -10.12
N ILE A 221 -4.99 14.32 -10.94
CA ILE A 221 -3.69 13.65 -10.87
C ILE A 221 -2.57 14.67 -11.07
N MET A 222 -2.69 15.59 -12.02
CA MET A 222 -1.71 16.66 -12.22
C MET A 222 -1.65 17.58 -11.00
N ALA A 223 -2.79 18.16 -10.58
CA ALA A 223 -2.84 19.10 -9.47
C ALA A 223 -2.33 18.49 -8.15
N LYS A 224 -2.73 17.24 -7.86
CA LYS A 224 -2.37 16.53 -6.62
C LYS A 224 -1.00 15.87 -6.70
N GLY A 225 -0.55 15.52 -7.91
CA GLY A 225 0.66 14.75 -8.18
C GLY A 225 1.93 15.57 -8.45
N THR A 226 1.85 16.84 -8.84
CA THR A 226 3.06 17.65 -9.15
C THR A 226 4.05 17.71 -7.99
N VAL A 227 3.61 18.06 -6.78
CA VAL A 227 4.51 18.13 -5.61
C VAL A 227 5.08 16.75 -5.24
N PRO A 228 4.26 15.67 -5.14
CA PRO A 228 4.78 14.31 -4.98
C PRO A 228 5.76 13.86 -6.07
N LEU A 229 5.54 14.26 -7.33
CA LEU A 229 6.40 13.91 -8.45
C LEU A 229 7.77 14.58 -8.31
N VAL A 230 7.80 15.88 -8.00
CA VAL A 230 9.06 16.62 -7.74
C VAL A 230 9.82 15.98 -6.58
N LYS A 231 9.13 15.61 -5.50
CA LYS A 231 9.73 14.91 -4.35
C LYS A 231 10.34 13.57 -4.78
N MET A 232 9.59 12.75 -5.54
CA MET A 232 10.10 11.47 -6.06
C MET A 232 11.34 11.67 -6.92
N ILE A 233 11.31 12.62 -7.87
CA ILE A 233 12.46 12.92 -8.75
C ILE A 233 13.68 13.34 -7.91
N ASN A 234 13.51 14.22 -6.93
CA ASN A 234 14.59 14.64 -6.04
C ASN A 234 15.20 13.45 -5.28
N ASN A 235 14.37 12.56 -4.75
CA ASN A 235 14.85 11.35 -4.07
C ASN A 235 15.60 10.40 -5.02
N LEU A 236 15.09 10.21 -6.25
CA LEU A 236 15.76 9.40 -7.27
C LEU A 236 17.13 9.96 -7.68
N VAL A 237 17.29 11.28 -7.70
CA VAL A 237 18.57 11.96 -8.02
C VAL A 237 19.56 11.89 -6.86
N GLN A 238 19.08 11.88 -5.62
CA GLN A 238 19.90 11.76 -4.42
C GLN A 238 20.36 10.31 -4.14
N ASP A 239 19.55 9.31 -4.53
CA ASP A 239 19.87 7.89 -4.39
C ASP A 239 20.88 7.46 -5.47
N LYS A 240 22.17 7.70 -5.17
CA LYS A 240 23.28 7.50 -6.11
C LYS A 240 23.96 6.14 -6.03
N ASP A 241 23.92 5.44 -4.89
CA ASP A 241 24.54 4.12 -4.69
C ASP A 241 23.81 3.29 -3.62
#